data_AF-A0A831TNV2-F1
#
_entry.id   AF-A0A831TNV2-F1
#
_cell.length_a   1.000
_cell.length_b   1.000
_cell.length_c   1.000
_cell.angle_alpha   90.00
_cell.angle_beta   90.00
_cell.angle_gamma   90.00
#
_symmetry.space_group_name_H-M   'P 1'
#
loop_
_entity.id
_entity.type
_entity.pdbx_description
1 polymer ?
#
loop_
_entity_poly.entity_id
_entity_poly.type
_entity_poly.pdbx_seq_one_letter_code
_entity_poly.pdbx_strand_id
1 'polypeptide(L)'
;SAGLALLGGARKEPLPPLWALGEGVVAAVALSYVIAELLRASPFAVLETVPGEVQARTRPNPLDLGIALAGGAIGAYGLVRLRAAEALPGVAIATALMPPLCTVGIGLSLGDRGIWGGALLLFATNLSAILTAAAVVFLLSGVRHRTPTHPGPRLVLGAIPVVVLGATLAGLTTRAVQEAREEDQLAAAAREAVVNLFPGGAVERVSRTAGDDGSLRVRVEAQVDREPTITDAETIQAYIAQRTGKRIQLVLVTTPVLVLDPRNPPPPDVRLLTPTPTPTATPTRTPTPTPTATSPRTGTPGATSSDLRTPGSGGGAAADPGRNASATPTKSSTPGPTP
;
A
#
# COMPACT_ATOMS: atom_id res chain seq x y z
N SER A 1 5.58 -28.06 34.92
CA SER A 1 6.45 -28.87 35.79
C SER A 1 7.11 -28.07 36.94
N ALA A 2 6.54 -26.94 37.39
CA ALA A 2 7.17 -26.07 38.41
C ALA A 2 6.89 -26.45 39.89
N GLY A 3 5.92 -27.33 40.18
CA GLY A 3 5.52 -27.67 41.55
C GLY A 3 6.34 -28.76 42.25
N LEU A 4 7.14 -29.55 41.53
CA LEU A 4 7.83 -30.73 42.11
C LEU A 4 9.30 -30.48 42.50
N ALA A 5 9.83 -29.27 42.30
CA ALA A 5 11.26 -28.98 42.48
C ALA A 5 11.68 -28.65 43.93
N LEU A 6 10.74 -28.56 44.88
CA LEU A 6 11.03 -28.14 46.27
C LEU A 6 11.34 -29.29 47.25
N LEU A 7 11.26 -30.56 46.82
CA LEU A 7 11.31 -31.71 47.74
C LEU A 7 12.40 -32.75 47.47
N GLY A 8 13.31 -32.50 46.53
CA GLY A 8 14.35 -33.48 46.18
C GLY A 8 15.69 -32.82 45.91
N GLY A 9 16.53 -32.75 46.93
CA GLY A 9 17.94 -32.41 46.81
C GLY A 9 18.66 -33.43 45.92
N ALA A 10 18.74 -33.14 44.63
CA ALA A 10 19.68 -33.74 43.71
C ALA A 10 20.01 -32.68 42.67
N ARG A 11 21.26 -32.22 42.64
CA ARG A 11 21.78 -31.35 41.59
C ARG A 11 21.68 -32.15 40.29
N LYS A 12 20.60 -31.95 39.54
CA LYS A 12 20.49 -32.43 38.17
C LYS A 12 21.34 -31.48 37.34
N GLU A 13 22.36 -32.03 36.69
CA GLU A 13 23.03 -31.38 35.56
C GLU A 13 21.96 -30.65 34.72
N PRO A 14 22.07 -29.33 34.48
CA PRO A 14 21.08 -28.63 33.70
C PRO A 14 21.04 -29.32 32.34
N LEU A 15 19.89 -29.92 32.00
CA LEU A 15 19.62 -30.48 30.68
C LEU A 15 20.07 -29.44 29.64
N PRO A 16 20.62 -29.87 28.49
CA PRO A 16 21.02 -28.94 27.45
C PRO A 16 19.84 -27.99 27.14
N PRO A 17 20.07 -26.67 27.02
CA PRO A 17 19.01 -25.65 26.95
C PRO A 17 17.97 -25.89 25.84
N LEU A 18 18.32 -26.72 24.84
CA LEU A 18 17.45 -27.18 23.76
C LEU A 18 16.27 -28.04 24.24
N TRP A 19 16.46 -28.85 25.29
CA TRP A 19 15.40 -29.71 25.82
C TRP A 19 14.27 -28.90 26.43
N ALA A 20 14.60 -27.86 27.20
CA ALA A 20 13.62 -26.96 27.82
C ALA A 20 12.78 -26.21 26.76
N LEU A 21 13.42 -25.78 25.66
CA LEU A 21 12.71 -25.18 24.53
C LEU A 21 11.75 -26.18 23.86
N GLY A 22 12.20 -27.43 23.65
CA GLY A 22 11.37 -28.49 23.10
C GLY A 22 10.15 -28.79 23.96
N GLU A 23 10.32 -28.89 25.28
CA GLU A 23 9.22 -29.13 26.23
C GLU A 23 8.18 -27.99 26.18
N GLY A 24 8.64 -26.73 26.13
CA GLY A 24 7.74 -25.57 26.01
C GLY A 24 6.95 -25.54 24.70
N VAL A 25 7.60 -25.86 23.57
CA VAL A 25 6.95 -25.96 22.26
C VAL A 25 5.88 -27.05 22.26
N VAL A 26 6.22 -28.25 22.75
CA VAL A 26 5.28 -29.37 22.81
C VAL A 26 4.11 -29.04 23.74
N ALA A 27 4.36 -28.44 24.90
CA ALA A 27 3.31 -28.05 25.84
C ALA A 27 2.36 -27.00 25.24
N ALA A 28 2.89 -25.99 24.53
CA ALA A 28 2.07 -24.95 23.88
C ALA A 28 1.20 -25.52 22.76
N VAL A 29 1.77 -26.40 21.91
CA VAL A 29 1.04 -27.07 20.82
C VAL A 29 -0.02 -28.01 21.40
N ALA A 30 0.32 -28.81 22.41
CA ALA A 30 -0.62 -29.73 23.04
C ALA A 30 -1.79 -28.97 23.73
N LEU A 31 -1.48 -27.90 24.47
CA LEU A 31 -2.49 -27.09 25.14
C LEU A 31 -3.44 -26.42 24.13
N SER A 32 -2.89 -25.80 23.08
CA SER A 32 -3.70 -25.18 22.02
C SER A 32 -4.53 -26.20 21.24
N TYR A 33 -4.00 -27.39 20.98
CA TYR A 33 -4.73 -28.50 20.36
C TYR A 33 -5.92 -28.95 21.23
N VAL A 34 -5.69 -29.16 22.54
CA VAL A 34 -6.77 -29.55 23.47
C VAL A 34 -7.84 -28.46 23.57
N ILE A 35 -7.43 -27.20 23.65
CA ILE A 35 -8.37 -26.06 23.65
C ILE A 35 -9.17 -26.03 22.35
N ALA A 36 -8.52 -26.24 21.20
CA ALA A 36 -9.18 -26.27 19.90
C ALA A 36 -10.23 -27.40 19.83
N GLU A 37 -9.89 -28.62 20.24
CA GLU A 37 -10.83 -29.74 20.30
C GLU A 37 -12.00 -29.48 21.26
N LEU A 38 -11.74 -28.87 22.42
CA LEU A 38 -12.78 -28.48 23.36
C LEU A 38 -13.72 -27.43 22.75
N LEU A 39 -13.17 -26.50 21.97
CA LEU A 39 -13.95 -25.47 21.29
C LEU A 39 -14.76 -26.04 20.11
N ARG A 40 -14.28 -27.09 19.43
CA ARG A 40 -15.06 -27.83 18.42
C ARG A 40 -16.21 -28.64 19.03
N ALA A 41 -15.99 -29.22 20.20
CA ALA A 41 -17.02 -29.97 20.93
C ALA A 41 -18.07 -29.06 21.61
N SER A 42 -17.80 -27.75 21.64
CA SER A 42 -18.67 -26.76 22.26
C SER A 42 -19.85 -26.37 21.36
N PRO A 43 -21.07 -26.22 21.91
CA PRO A 43 -22.27 -25.86 21.14
C PRO A 43 -22.25 -24.42 20.60
N PHE A 44 -21.20 -23.64 20.86
CA PHE A 44 -21.09 -22.22 20.46
C PHE A 44 -20.52 -21.99 19.04
N ALA A 45 -20.28 -23.04 18.23
CA ALA A 45 -19.93 -22.94 16.81
C ALA A 45 -18.81 -21.91 16.47
N VAL A 46 -17.84 -21.71 17.38
CA VAL A 46 -16.78 -20.69 17.21
C VAL A 46 -15.79 -21.05 16.08
N LEU A 47 -15.73 -22.32 15.67
CA LEU A 47 -14.79 -22.85 14.68
C LEU A 47 -15.42 -23.21 13.32
N GLU A 48 -16.72 -22.98 13.09
CA GLU A 48 -17.39 -23.39 11.84
C GLU A 48 -16.85 -22.67 10.59
N THR A 49 -16.22 -21.51 10.77
CA THR A 49 -15.40 -20.88 9.73
C THR A 49 -13.95 -20.91 10.20
N VAL A 50 -13.11 -21.67 9.50
CA VAL A 50 -11.66 -21.46 9.58
C VAL A 50 -11.43 -20.01 9.18
N PRO A 51 -11.04 -19.12 10.11
CA PRO A 51 -11.09 -17.69 9.81
C PRO A 51 -10.08 -17.40 8.72
N GLY A 52 -10.47 -16.67 7.67
CA GLY A 52 -9.51 -16.12 6.70
C GLY A 52 -8.36 -15.36 7.39
N GLU A 53 -8.60 -14.86 8.61
CA GLU A 53 -7.59 -14.27 9.50
C GLU A 53 -6.52 -15.26 10.00
N VAL A 54 -6.87 -16.52 10.29
CA VAL A 54 -5.90 -17.55 10.71
C VAL A 54 -5.03 -17.94 9.52
N GLN A 55 -5.64 -18.12 8.35
CA GLN A 55 -4.90 -18.44 7.12
C GLN A 55 -3.98 -17.28 6.68
N ALA A 56 -4.42 -16.03 6.84
CA ALA A 56 -3.60 -14.85 6.59
C ALA A 56 -2.34 -14.78 7.49
N ARG A 57 -2.42 -15.32 8.72
CA ARG A 57 -1.32 -15.36 9.70
C ARG A 57 -0.37 -16.55 9.55
N THR A 58 -0.52 -17.38 8.50
CA THR A 58 0.40 -18.51 8.23
C THR A 58 1.47 -18.18 7.19
N ARG A 59 1.43 -16.98 6.59
CA ARG A 59 2.42 -16.53 5.62
C ARG A 59 3.56 -15.78 6.33
N PRO A 60 4.83 -16.14 6.10
CA PRO A 60 5.96 -15.38 6.61
C PRO A 60 5.89 -13.91 6.18
N ASN A 61 5.88 -13.00 7.16
CA ASN A 61 5.81 -11.56 6.94
C ASN A 61 7.17 -10.90 7.24
N PRO A 62 7.69 -10.04 6.34
CA PRO A 62 8.90 -9.25 6.60
C PRO A 62 8.90 -8.46 7.91
N LEU A 63 7.73 -7.98 8.36
CA LEU A 63 7.61 -7.22 9.62
C LEU A 63 7.86 -8.10 10.85
N ASP A 64 7.26 -9.28 10.90
CA ASP A 64 7.46 -10.25 11.98
C ASP A 64 8.93 -10.70 12.04
N LEU A 65 9.56 -10.82 10.87
CA LEU A 65 10.98 -11.13 10.76
C LEU A 65 11.86 -10.00 11.33
N GLY A 66 11.52 -8.74 11.03
CA GLY A 66 12.21 -7.58 11.59
C GLY A 66 12.13 -7.53 13.12
N ILE A 67 10.94 -7.80 13.69
CA ILE A 67 10.73 -7.88 15.14
C ILE A 67 11.54 -9.03 15.75
N ALA A 68 11.54 -10.20 15.11
CA ALA A 68 12.31 -11.37 15.55
C ALA A 68 13.83 -11.11 15.55
N LEU A 69 14.36 -10.48 14.49
CA LEU A 69 15.77 -10.08 14.40
C LEU A 69 16.14 -9.05 15.49
N ALA A 70 15.32 -8.03 15.69
CA ALA A 70 15.54 -7.03 16.73
C ALA A 70 15.50 -7.64 18.14
N GLY A 71 14.52 -8.51 18.43
CA GLY A 71 14.41 -9.22 19.69
C GLY A 71 15.62 -10.11 19.98
N GLY A 72 16.09 -10.86 18.97
CA GLY A 72 17.31 -11.67 19.08
C GLY A 72 18.57 -10.84 19.31
N ALA A 73 18.71 -9.72 18.60
CA ALA A 73 19.85 -8.81 18.74
C ALA A 73 19.88 -8.13 20.12
N ILE A 74 18.75 -7.59 20.58
CA ILE A 74 18.60 -6.96 21.91
C ILE A 74 18.84 -7.99 23.00
N GLY A 75 18.28 -9.21 22.87
CA GLY A 75 18.49 -10.30 23.82
C GLY A 75 19.95 -10.67 23.96
N ALA A 76 20.65 -10.91 22.84
CA ALA A 76 22.07 -11.25 22.86
C ALA A 76 22.94 -10.10 23.38
N TYR A 77 22.65 -8.85 23.00
CA TYR A 77 23.38 -7.68 23.48
C TYR A 77 23.19 -7.49 25.00
N GLY A 78 21.98 -7.72 25.50
CA GLY A 78 21.65 -7.72 26.92
C GLY A 78 22.50 -8.71 27.72
N LEU A 79 22.63 -9.94 27.20
CA LEU A 79 23.45 -10.98 27.81
C LEU A 79 24.95 -10.64 27.84
N VAL A 80 25.47 -10.01 26.78
CA VAL A 80 26.90 -9.68 26.68
C VAL A 80 27.27 -8.48 27.57
N ARG A 81 26.49 -7.39 27.53
CA ARG A 81 26.92 -6.10 28.08
C ARG A 81 26.13 -5.61 29.29
N LEU A 82 24.84 -5.90 29.36
CA LEU A 82 23.97 -5.20 30.31
C LEU A 82 23.80 -5.95 31.63
N ARG A 83 24.03 -7.28 31.68
CA ARG A 83 23.67 -8.13 32.84
C ARG A 83 22.27 -7.79 33.39
N ALA A 84 21.38 -7.27 32.53
CA ALA A 84 20.13 -6.64 32.90
C ALA A 84 18.96 -7.52 32.49
N ALA A 85 17.89 -7.40 33.28
CA ALA A 85 16.60 -8.07 33.22
C ALA A 85 16.34 -8.90 31.94
N GLU A 86 16.53 -10.21 32.07
CA GLU A 86 16.20 -11.24 31.08
C GLU A 86 14.73 -11.15 30.58
N ALA A 87 13.86 -10.45 31.32
CA ALA A 87 12.44 -10.32 31.04
C ALA A 87 12.11 -9.51 29.76
N LEU A 88 12.83 -8.42 29.47
CA LEU A 88 12.46 -7.49 28.38
C LEU A 88 12.54 -8.12 26.98
N PRO A 89 13.67 -8.73 26.57
CA PRO A 89 13.75 -9.46 25.30
C PRO A 89 12.88 -10.72 25.33
N GLY A 90 12.75 -11.36 26.50
CA GLY A 90 11.97 -12.59 26.69
C GLY A 90 10.50 -12.41 26.33
N VAL A 91 9.87 -11.30 26.74
CA VAL A 91 8.47 -11.00 26.38
C VAL A 91 8.34 -10.80 24.87
N ALA A 92 9.21 -10.01 24.24
CA ALA A 92 9.15 -9.77 22.79
C ALA A 92 9.30 -11.06 21.98
N ILE A 93 10.26 -11.91 22.36
CA ILE A 93 10.48 -13.22 21.73
C ILE A 93 9.26 -14.13 21.95
N ALA A 94 8.71 -14.18 23.16
CA ALA A 94 7.52 -14.97 23.45
C ALA A 94 6.31 -14.50 22.65
N THR A 95 6.11 -13.19 22.50
CA THR A 95 5.02 -12.64 21.69
C THR A 95 5.16 -12.92 20.19
N ALA A 96 6.39 -13.05 19.68
CA ALA A 96 6.65 -13.39 18.28
C ALA A 96 6.53 -14.90 17.98
N LEU A 97 6.72 -15.77 18.98
CA LEU A 97 6.75 -17.22 18.82
C LEU A 97 5.47 -17.94 19.29
N MET A 98 4.77 -17.41 20.28
CA MET A 98 3.55 -18.04 20.82
C MET A 98 2.39 -18.08 19.82
N PRO A 99 2.06 -16.98 19.11
CA PRO A 99 0.96 -17.00 18.14
C PRO A 99 1.09 -18.09 17.06
N PRO A 100 2.23 -18.25 16.34
CA PRO A 100 2.34 -19.31 15.34
C PRO A 100 2.31 -20.71 15.97
N LEU A 101 2.87 -20.92 17.17
CA LEU A 101 2.77 -22.21 17.86
C LEU A 101 1.33 -22.58 18.22
N CYS A 102 0.52 -21.61 18.68
CA CYS A 102 -0.90 -21.83 18.92
C CYS A 102 -1.63 -22.18 17.62
N THR A 103 -1.33 -21.48 16.51
CA THR A 103 -1.91 -21.78 15.19
C THR A 103 -1.53 -23.18 14.69
N VAL A 104 -0.35 -23.70 15.03
CA VAL A 104 0.02 -25.10 14.75
C VAL A 104 -0.91 -26.06 15.47
N GLY A 105 -1.14 -25.88 16.78
CA GLY A 105 -2.05 -26.74 17.55
C GLY A 105 -3.49 -26.69 17.06
N ILE A 106 -3.97 -25.49 16.70
CA ILE A 106 -5.30 -25.30 16.09
C ILE A 106 -5.38 -25.98 14.72
N GLY A 107 -4.38 -25.78 13.85
CA GLY A 107 -4.35 -26.39 12.52
C GLY A 107 -4.27 -27.92 12.56
N LEU A 108 -3.61 -28.49 13.58
CA LEU A 108 -3.59 -29.93 13.83
C LEU A 108 -4.97 -30.46 14.23
N SER A 109 -5.74 -29.72 15.05
CA SER A 109 -7.14 -30.08 15.40
C SER A 109 -8.08 -30.00 14.19
N LEU A 110 -7.86 -29.02 13.31
CA LEU A 110 -8.64 -28.87 12.08
C LEU A 110 -8.27 -29.87 10.97
N GLY A 111 -7.11 -30.54 11.07
CA GLY A 111 -6.62 -31.45 10.03
C GLY A 111 -6.11 -30.76 8.75
N ASP A 112 -6.04 -29.42 8.73
CA ASP A 112 -5.64 -28.65 7.55
C ASP A 112 -4.11 -28.52 7.46
N ARG A 113 -3.53 -29.24 6.49
CA ARG A 113 -2.08 -29.25 6.20
C ARG A 113 -1.52 -27.90 5.78
N GLY A 114 -2.32 -27.06 5.13
CA GLY A 114 -1.91 -25.71 4.77
C GLY A 114 -1.71 -24.83 6.01
N ILE A 115 -2.61 -24.95 6.98
CA ILE A 115 -2.60 -24.10 8.18
C ILE A 115 -1.49 -24.50 9.15
N TRP A 116 -1.45 -25.76 9.57
CA TRP A 116 -0.42 -26.17 10.53
C TRP A 116 0.97 -26.14 9.89
N GLY A 117 1.08 -26.47 8.60
CA GLY A 117 2.36 -26.41 7.86
C GLY A 117 2.87 -24.98 7.69
N GLY A 118 2.00 -24.04 7.31
CA GLY A 118 2.36 -22.63 7.18
C GLY A 118 2.71 -21.98 8.52
N ALA A 119 1.93 -22.27 9.58
CA ALA A 119 2.20 -21.79 10.93
C ALA A 119 3.53 -22.33 11.49
N LEU A 120 3.84 -23.61 11.23
CA LEU A 120 5.10 -24.23 11.64
C LEU A 120 6.29 -23.59 10.92
N LEU A 121 6.14 -23.30 9.63
CA LEU A 121 7.16 -22.59 8.86
C LEU A 121 7.39 -21.19 9.43
N LEU A 122 6.33 -20.43 9.70
CA LEU A 122 6.42 -19.10 10.32
C LEU A 122 7.12 -19.14 11.70
N PHE A 123 6.78 -20.13 12.54
CA PHE A 123 7.48 -20.36 13.81
C PHE A 123 8.97 -20.64 13.59
N ALA A 124 9.30 -21.57 12.71
CA ALA A 124 10.67 -21.96 12.42
C ALA A 124 11.49 -20.78 11.89
N THR A 125 10.90 -19.91 11.08
CA THR A 125 11.56 -18.73 10.52
C THR A 125 11.80 -17.65 11.55
N ASN A 126 10.81 -17.38 12.41
CA ASN A 126 10.97 -16.41 13.50
C ASN A 126 12.03 -16.88 14.49
N LEU A 127 12.01 -18.16 14.86
CA LEU A 127 13.03 -18.76 15.72
C LEU A 127 14.42 -18.68 15.08
N SER A 128 14.53 -19.02 13.79
CA SER A 128 15.78 -18.96 13.05
C SER A 128 16.35 -17.55 12.95
N ALA A 129 15.49 -16.53 12.79
CA ALA A 129 15.86 -15.13 12.79
C ALA A 129 16.43 -14.69 14.15
N ILE A 130 15.73 -15.02 15.25
CA ILE A 130 16.20 -14.73 16.61
C ILE A 130 17.58 -15.36 16.86
N LEU A 131 17.73 -16.65 16.52
CA LEU A 131 18.98 -17.38 16.72
C LEU A 131 20.12 -16.81 15.86
N THR A 132 19.85 -16.46 14.60
CA THR A 132 20.85 -15.88 13.70
C THR A 132 21.28 -14.50 14.17
N ALA A 133 20.34 -13.63 14.56
CA ALA A 133 20.65 -12.31 15.09
C ALA A 133 21.49 -12.40 16.37
N ALA A 134 21.12 -13.31 17.28
CA ALA A 134 21.88 -13.55 18.49
C ALA A 134 23.32 -14.02 18.18
N ALA A 135 23.48 -14.95 17.24
CA ALA A 135 24.78 -15.44 16.80
C ALA A 135 25.67 -14.32 16.21
N VAL A 136 25.08 -13.43 15.39
CA VAL A 136 25.78 -12.26 14.84
C VAL A 136 26.24 -11.32 15.95
N VAL A 137 25.39 -11.02 16.94
CA VAL A 137 25.77 -10.16 18.06
C VAL A 137 26.88 -10.77 18.90
N PHE A 138 26.84 -12.07 19.18
CA PHE A 138 27.92 -12.76 19.89
C PHE A 138 29.23 -12.75 19.13
N LEU A 139 29.18 -12.92 17.80
CA LEU A 139 30.35 -12.85 16.92
C LEU A 139 30.97 -11.45 16.94
N LEU A 140 30.15 -10.40 16.78
CA LEU A 140 30.60 -9.01 16.80
C LEU A 140 31.13 -8.57 18.18
N SER A 141 30.58 -9.15 19.25
CA SER A 141 31.03 -8.89 20.62
C SER A 141 32.35 -9.57 20.98
N GLY A 142 32.93 -10.36 20.08
CA GLY A 142 34.22 -11.01 20.29
C GLY A 142 34.17 -12.14 21.33
N VAL A 143 32.99 -12.72 21.59
CA VAL A 143 32.84 -13.88 22.49
C VAL A 143 33.51 -15.09 21.84
N ARG A 144 34.81 -15.26 22.13
CA ARG A 144 35.61 -16.39 21.66
C ARG A 144 35.10 -17.66 22.29
N HIS A 145 34.27 -18.39 21.55
CA HIS A 145 33.99 -19.78 21.85
C HIS A 145 35.30 -20.57 21.62
N ARG A 146 35.80 -21.24 22.66
CA ARG A 146 36.86 -22.24 22.48
C ARG A 146 36.34 -23.25 21.48
N THR A 147 36.91 -23.25 20.27
CA THR A 147 36.60 -24.22 19.24
C THR A 147 36.93 -25.61 19.80
N PRO A 148 35.95 -26.50 19.97
CA PRO A 148 36.22 -27.85 20.44
C PRO A 148 37.04 -28.58 19.38
N THR A 149 37.96 -29.45 19.83
CA THR A 149 38.86 -30.27 19.01
C THR A 149 38.14 -31.15 17.96
N HIS A 150 36.83 -31.36 18.11
CA HIS A 150 35.96 -31.95 17.10
C HIS A 150 34.79 -30.99 16.76
N PRO A 151 34.85 -30.27 15.62
CA PRO A 151 33.90 -29.22 15.29
C PRO A 151 32.53 -29.71 14.81
N GLY A 152 32.35 -31.02 14.56
CA GLY A 152 31.25 -31.57 13.77
C GLY A 152 29.83 -31.16 14.21
N PRO A 153 29.26 -31.76 15.27
CA PRO A 153 27.82 -31.63 15.55
C PRO A 153 27.41 -30.23 16.03
N ARG A 154 28.32 -29.50 16.69
CA ARG A 154 28.02 -28.16 17.24
C ARG A 154 28.01 -27.07 16.15
N LEU A 155 28.89 -27.18 15.16
CA LEU A 155 28.91 -26.25 14.02
C LEU A 155 27.68 -26.45 13.12
N VAL A 156 27.32 -27.70 12.85
CA VAL A 156 26.12 -28.05 12.07
C VAL A 156 24.86 -27.51 12.75
N LEU A 157 24.73 -27.69 14.07
CA LEU A 157 23.59 -27.19 14.82
C LEU A 157 23.45 -25.66 14.77
N GLY A 158 24.57 -24.93 14.78
CA GLY A 158 24.59 -23.46 14.61
C GLY A 158 24.27 -23.00 13.19
N ALA A 159 24.52 -23.84 12.18
CA ALA A 159 24.23 -23.52 10.78
C ALA A 159 22.75 -23.70 10.40
N ILE A 160 22.03 -24.61 11.06
CA ILE A 160 20.60 -24.89 10.80
C ILE A 160 19.73 -23.62 10.78
N PRO A 161 19.71 -22.75 11.82
CA PRO A 161 18.87 -21.56 11.80
C PRO A 161 19.25 -20.60 10.67
N VAL A 162 20.54 -20.48 10.33
CA VAL A 162 21.00 -19.62 9.22
C VAL A 162 20.48 -20.16 7.89
N VAL A 163 20.54 -21.48 7.69
CA VAL A 163 20.04 -22.15 6.47
C VAL A 163 18.52 -22.03 6.37
N VAL A 164 17.79 -22.26 7.45
CA VAL A 164 16.31 -22.16 7.47
C VAL A 164 15.85 -20.72 7.18
N LEU A 165 16.51 -19.74 7.80
CA LEU A 165 16.26 -18.33 7.55
C LEU A 165 16.56 -17.96 6.09
N GLY A 166 17.73 -18.37 5.59
CA GLY A 166 18.16 -18.12 4.21
C GLY A 166 17.22 -18.77 3.18
N ALA A 167 16.83 -20.02 3.39
CA ALA A 167 15.90 -20.73 2.52
C ALA A 167 14.52 -20.06 2.48
N THR A 168 14.05 -19.55 3.61
CA THR A 168 12.74 -18.87 3.68
C THR A 168 12.80 -17.51 2.99
N LEU A 169 13.81 -16.70 3.27
CA LEU A 169 14.03 -15.43 2.58
C LEU A 169 14.16 -15.64 1.07
N ALA A 170 14.91 -16.66 0.64
CA ALA A 170 15.01 -17.05 -0.76
C ALA A 170 13.66 -17.46 -1.34
N GLY A 171 12.86 -18.25 -0.61
CA GLY A 171 11.50 -18.64 -1.02
C GLY A 171 10.55 -17.44 -1.16
N LEU A 172 10.57 -16.49 -0.21
CA LEU A 172 9.77 -15.27 -0.28
C LEU A 172 10.21 -14.38 -1.44
N THR A 173 11.52 -14.24 -1.64
CA THR A 173 12.09 -13.42 -2.71
C THR A 173 11.79 -14.03 -4.07
N THR A 174 11.96 -15.35 -4.23
CA THR A 174 11.65 -16.02 -5.50
C THR A 174 10.17 -15.95 -5.84
N ARG A 175 9.27 -16.09 -4.86
CA ARG A 175 7.83 -15.89 -5.08
C ARG A 175 7.50 -14.45 -5.46
N ALA A 176 8.02 -13.46 -4.73
CA ALA A 176 7.80 -12.05 -5.04
C ALA A 176 8.33 -11.69 -6.44
N VAL A 177 9.51 -12.21 -6.80
CA VAL A 177 10.10 -12.00 -8.13
C VAL A 177 9.32 -12.74 -9.21
N GLN A 178 8.83 -13.95 -8.94
CA GLN A 178 7.98 -14.69 -9.87
C GLN A 178 6.66 -13.97 -10.10
N GLU A 179 5.98 -13.51 -9.04
CA GLU A 179 4.74 -12.73 -9.13
C GLU A 179 4.95 -11.44 -9.94
N ALA A 180 6.01 -10.68 -9.65
CA ALA A 180 6.35 -9.47 -10.40
C ALA A 180 6.64 -9.77 -11.89
N ARG A 181 7.41 -10.84 -12.17
CA ARG A 181 7.70 -11.25 -13.56
C ARG A 181 6.45 -11.70 -14.30
N GLU A 182 5.53 -12.38 -13.63
CA GLU A 182 4.25 -12.76 -14.23
C GLU A 182 3.39 -11.53 -14.56
N GLU A 183 3.33 -10.54 -13.66
CA GLU A 183 2.62 -9.27 -13.92
C GLU A 183 3.26 -8.49 -15.07
N ASP A 184 4.59 -8.40 -15.12
CA ASP A 184 5.32 -7.75 -16.22
C ASP A 184 5.07 -8.44 -17.57
N GLN A 185 5.06 -9.79 -17.59
CA GLN A 185 4.74 -10.55 -18.79
C GLN A 185 3.30 -10.32 -19.25
N LEU A 186 2.36 -10.27 -18.31
CA LEU A 186 0.94 -10.00 -18.58
C LEU A 186 0.75 -8.58 -19.12
N ALA A 187 1.43 -7.60 -18.52
CA ALA A 187 1.41 -6.21 -18.93
C ALA A 187 2.04 -6.00 -20.30
N ALA A 188 3.16 -6.68 -20.58
CA ALA A 188 3.80 -6.65 -21.90
C ALA A 188 2.88 -7.24 -22.98
N ALA A 189 2.27 -8.41 -22.71
CA ALA A 189 1.33 -9.04 -23.63
C ALA A 189 0.08 -8.16 -23.88
N ALA A 190 -0.45 -7.54 -22.83
CA ALA A 190 -1.59 -6.62 -22.95
C ALA A 190 -1.23 -5.35 -23.73
N ARG A 191 -0.04 -4.77 -23.50
CA ARG A 191 0.47 -3.61 -24.26
C ARG A 191 0.60 -3.94 -25.74
N GLU A 192 1.20 -5.08 -26.06
CA GLU A 192 1.37 -5.55 -27.44
C GLU A 192 0.01 -5.75 -28.12
N ALA A 193 -0.95 -6.37 -27.44
CA ALA A 193 -2.31 -6.56 -27.95
C ALA A 193 -3.04 -5.23 -28.22
N VAL A 194 -2.96 -4.28 -27.27
CA VAL A 194 -3.65 -3.00 -27.36
C VAL A 194 -3.04 -2.13 -28.46
N VAL A 195 -1.72 -2.00 -28.54
CA VAL A 195 -1.05 -1.18 -29.58
C VAL A 195 -1.31 -1.73 -30.98
N ASN A 196 -1.41 -3.05 -31.15
CA ASN A 196 -1.72 -3.67 -32.44
C ASN A 196 -3.15 -3.36 -32.92
N LEU A 197 -4.11 -3.18 -32.00
CA LEU A 197 -5.51 -2.89 -32.32
C LEU A 197 -5.85 -1.39 -32.31
N PHE A 198 -5.12 -0.62 -31.50
CA PHE A 198 -5.30 0.82 -31.27
C PHE A 198 -3.91 1.49 -31.37
N PRO A 199 -3.53 2.02 -32.55
CA PRO A 199 -2.22 2.63 -32.75
C PRO A 199 -1.94 3.82 -31.82
N GLY A 200 -2.98 4.56 -31.40
CA GLY A 200 -2.89 5.62 -30.40
C GLY A 200 -3.10 5.15 -28.94
N GLY A 201 -3.28 3.85 -28.73
CA GLY A 201 -3.63 3.29 -27.43
C GLY A 201 -2.44 3.01 -26.52
N ALA A 202 -2.63 3.17 -25.22
CA ALA A 202 -1.61 2.91 -24.19
C ALA A 202 -2.20 2.17 -23.00
N VAL A 203 -1.53 1.14 -22.50
CA VAL A 203 -1.97 0.43 -21.30
C VAL A 203 -1.41 1.12 -20.06
N GLU A 204 -2.29 1.63 -19.20
CA GLU A 204 -1.93 2.31 -17.95
C GLU A 204 -1.64 1.29 -16.85
N ARG A 205 -2.55 0.34 -16.66
CA ARG A 205 -2.49 -0.62 -15.56
C ARG A 205 -3.03 -1.97 -15.98
N VAL A 206 -2.33 -3.01 -15.57
CA VAL A 206 -2.82 -4.39 -15.64
C VAL A 206 -2.85 -4.93 -14.23
N SER A 207 -3.99 -5.49 -13.83
CA SER A 207 -4.13 -6.14 -12.53
C SER A 207 -4.72 -7.52 -12.70
N ARG A 208 -4.30 -8.42 -11.81
CA ARG A 208 -4.69 -9.82 -11.80
C ARG A 208 -5.57 -10.09 -10.59
N THR A 209 -6.63 -10.85 -10.79
CA THR A 209 -7.44 -11.43 -9.72
C THR A 209 -7.68 -12.90 -10.03
N ALA A 210 -7.78 -13.74 -9.00
CA ALA A 210 -8.23 -15.10 -9.18
C ALA A 210 -9.70 -15.08 -9.63
N GLY A 211 -10.02 -15.73 -10.75
CA GLY A 211 -11.39 -15.94 -11.19
C GLY A 211 -12.00 -17.16 -10.53
N ASP A 212 -13.33 -17.16 -10.40
CA ASP A 212 -14.09 -18.16 -9.65
C ASP A 212 -13.99 -19.57 -10.29
N ASP A 213 -13.74 -19.64 -11.60
CA ASP A 213 -13.64 -20.89 -12.38
C ASP A 213 -12.21 -21.42 -12.55
N GLY A 214 -11.25 -20.90 -11.76
CA GLY A 214 -9.82 -21.20 -11.91
C GLY A 214 -9.17 -20.51 -13.12
N SER A 215 -9.90 -19.66 -13.84
CA SER A 215 -9.36 -18.74 -14.85
C SER A 215 -8.70 -17.53 -14.20
N LEU A 216 -7.76 -16.92 -14.92
CA LEU A 216 -7.15 -15.66 -14.50
C LEU A 216 -8.04 -14.49 -14.90
N ARG A 217 -8.61 -13.77 -13.93
CA ARG A 217 -9.32 -12.52 -14.23
C ARG A 217 -8.29 -11.42 -14.39
N VAL A 218 -8.19 -10.85 -15.58
CA VAL A 218 -7.19 -9.84 -15.94
C VAL A 218 -7.92 -8.55 -16.26
N ARG A 219 -7.72 -7.54 -15.43
CA ARG A 219 -8.27 -6.20 -15.67
C ARG A 219 -7.22 -5.34 -16.34
N VAL A 220 -7.51 -4.92 -17.57
CA VAL A 220 -6.63 -4.07 -18.38
C VAL A 220 -7.26 -2.69 -18.47
N GLU A 221 -6.58 -1.69 -17.92
CA GLU A 221 -6.94 -0.28 -18.03
C GLU A 221 -6.09 0.34 -19.13
N ALA A 222 -6.74 0.75 -20.21
CA ALA A 222 -6.07 1.24 -21.41
C ALA A 222 -6.70 2.53 -21.94
N GLN A 223 -5.86 3.43 -22.43
CA GLN A 223 -6.27 4.55 -23.26
C GLN A 223 -6.44 4.06 -24.70
N VAL A 224 -7.49 4.48 -25.39
CA VAL A 224 -7.79 4.08 -26.78
C VAL A 224 -8.24 5.27 -27.62
N ASP A 225 -7.93 5.23 -28.92
CA ASP A 225 -8.24 6.29 -29.90
C ASP A 225 -9.65 6.17 -30.50
N ARG A 226 -10.29 5.01 -30.37
CA ARG A 226 -11.67 4.73 -30.80
C ARG A 226 -12.40 3.89 -29.75
N GLU A 227 -13.74 3.92 -29.79
CA GLU A 227 -14.57 3.10 -28.92
C GLU A 227 -14.34 1.60 -29.22
N PRO A 228 -14.01 0.78 -28.21
CA PRO A 228 -13.70 -0.64 -28.41
C PRO A 228 -14.98 -1.45 -28.66
N THR A 229 -14.91 -2.40 -29.58
CA THR A 229 -15.99 -3.37 -29.84
C THR A 229 -15.76 -4.65 -29.03
N ILE A 230 -16.81 -5.45 -28.81
CA ILE A 230 -16.68 -6.76 -28.14
C ILE A 230 -15.66 -7.65 -28.86
N THR A 231 -15.63 -7.64 -30.20
CA THR A 231 -14.64 -8.37 -31.01
C THR A 231 -13.20 -7.93 -30.72
N ASP A 232 -12.96 -6.64 -30.43
CA ASP A 232 -11.64 -6.15 -30.04
C ASP A 232 -11.23 -6.75 -28.68
N ALA A 233 -12.15 -6.77 -27.71
CA ALA A 233 -11.91 -7.37 -26.40
C ALA A 233 -11.65 -8.88 -26.49
N GLU A 234 -12.40 -9.62 -27.32
CA GLU A 234 -12.16 -11.04 -27.58
C GLU A 234 -10.80 -11.30 -28.22
N THR A 235 -10.38 -10.43 -29.15
CA THR A 235 -9.07 -10.52 -29.82
C THR A 235 -7.94 -10.28 -28.82
N ILE A 236 -8.06 -9.26 -27.96
CA ILE A 236 -7.08 -8.99 -26.89
C ILE A 236 -7.03 -10.18 -25.92
N GLN A 237 -8.19 -10.71 -25.52
CA GLN A 237 -8.25 -11.85 -24.62
C GLN A 237 -7.56 -13.08 -25.22
N ALA A 238 -7.85 -13.41 -26.48
CA ALA A 238 -7.24 -14.53 -27.18
C ALA A 238 -5.72 -14.37 -27.32
N TYR A 239 -5.27 -13.15 -27.64
CA TYR A 239 -3.85 -12.83 -27.77
C TYR A 239 -3.10 -13.02 -26.44
N ILE A 240 -3.60 -12.43 -25.35
CA ILE A 240 -2.96 -12.58 -24.03
C ILE A 240 -3.02 -14.05 -23.58
N ALA A 241 -4.14 -14.75 -23.80
CA ALA A 241 -4.26 -16.17 -23.46
C ALA A 241 -3.24 -17.04 -24.20
N GLN A 242 -3.01 -16.77 -25.50
CA GLN A 242 -2.03 -17.48 -26.31
C GLN A 242 -0.59 -17.19 -25.88
N ARG A 243 -0.28 -15.93 -25.55
CA ARG A 243 1.06 -15.49 -25.12
C ARG A 243 1.43 -16.02 -23.73
N THR A 244 0.49 -16.02 -22.79
CA THR A 244 0.71 -16.42 -21.40
C THR A 244 0.46 -17.91 -21.17
N GLY A 245 -0.21 -18.60 -22.10
CA GLY A 245 -0.57 -20.03 -21.96
C GLY A 245 -1.57 -20.31 -20.83
N LYS A 246 -2.29 -19.29 -20.36
CA LYS A 246 -3.25 -19.35 -19.24
C LYS A 246 -4.66 -19.07 -19.77
N ARG A 247 -5.69 -19.64 -19.13
CA ARG A 247 -7.09 -19.27 -19.42
C ARG A 247 -7.37 -17.91 -18.79
N ILE A 248 -7.75 -16.93 -19.60
CA ILE A 248 -7.92 -15.54 -19.17
C ILE A 248 -9.38 -15.12 -19.34
N GLN A 249 -9.94 -14.52 -18.29
CA GLN A 249 -11.16 -13.72 -18.36
C GLN A 249 -10.74 -12.25 -18.38
N LEU A 250 -10.88 -11.60 -19.54
CA LEU A 250 -10.49 -10.21 -19.70
C LEU A 250 -11.59 -9.26 -19.21
N VAL A 251 -11.20 -8.26 -18.43
CA VAL A 251 -12.03 -7.10 -18.11
C VAL A 251 -11.31 -5.88 -18.67
N LEU A 252 -11.73 -5.45 -19.86
CA LEU A 252 -11.15 -4.29 -20.53
C LEU A 252 -11.87 -3.03 -20.05
N VAL A 253 -11.10 -2.08 -19.53
CA VAL A 253 -11.56 -0.76 -19.11
C VAL A 253 -10.84 0.25 -19.96
N THR A 254 -11.59 1.02 -20.74
CA THR A 254 -10.99 1.96 -21.68
C THR A 254 -11.31 3.40 -21.35
N THR A 255 -10.29 4.25 -21.45
CA THR A 255 -10.43 5.70 -21.40
C THR A 255 -10.21 6.26 -22.82
N PRO A 256 -11.21 6.92 -23.43
CA PRO A 256 -11.03 7.47 -24.77
C PRO A 256 -10.01 8.62 -24.75
N VAL A 257 -9.09 8.62 -25.71
CA VAL A 257 -8.08 9.67 -25.88
C VAL A 257 -8.15 10.23 -27.29
N LEU A 258 -8.33 11.54 -27.38
CA LEU A 258 -8.29 12.28 -28.63
C LEU A 258 -6.90 12.89 -28.82
N VAL A 259 -6.13 12.35 -29.76
CA VAL A 259 -4.84 12.94 -30.16
C VAL A 259 -5.11 13.93 -31.30
N LEU A 260 -4.87 15.22 -31.04
CA LEU A 260 -4.98 16.28 -32.05
C LEU A 260 -3.60 16.52 -32.66
N ASP A 261 -3.35 15.97 -33.84
CA ASP A 261 -2.16 16.30 -34.64
C ASP A 261 -2.50 17.43 -35.64
N PRO A 262 -1.91 18.63 -35.51
CA PRO A 262 -2.12 19.73 -36.45
C PRO A 262 -1.74 19.41 -37.91
N ARG A 263 -0.92 18.38 -38.13
CA ARG A 263 -0.50 17.91 -39.47
C ARG A 263 -1.42 16.82 -40.03
N ASN A 264 -2.28 16.23 -39.20
CA ASN A 264 -3.22 15.18 -39.60
C ASN A 264 -4.55 15.34 -38.85
N PRO A 265 -5.47 16.20 -39.35
CA PRO A 265 -6.72 16.49 -38.65
C PRO A 265 -7.60 15.23 -38.54
N PRO A 266 -8.31 15.05 -37.42
CA PRO A 266 -9.19 13.90 -37.24
C PRO A 266 -10.32 13.88 -38.28
N PRO A 267 -10.92 12.71 -38.56
CA PRO A 267 -12.08 12.59 -39.44
C PRO A 267 -13.22 13.55 -39.04
N PRO A 268 -14.03 14.03 -39.99
CA PRO A 268 -15.07 15.05 -39.76
C PRO A 268 -16.16 14.63 -38.76
N ASP A 269 -16.19 13.37 -38.37
CA ASP A 269 -17.17 12.77 -37.45
C ASP A 269 -16.81 13.07 -35.97
N VAL A 270 -15.57 13.50 -35.70
CA VAL A 270 -15.16 13.96 -34.38
C VAL A 270 -15.71 15.37 -34.17
N ARG A 271 -16.73 15.50 -33.32
CA ARG A 271 -17.25 16.79 -32.88
C ARG A 271 -16.20 17.53 -32.07
N LEU A 272 -15.32 18.25 -32.76
CA LEU A 272 -14.54 19.31 -32.14
C LEU A 272 -15.53 20.35 -31.62
N LEU A 273 -15.46 20.68 -30.33
CA LEU A 273 -16.12 21.86 -29.80
C LEU A 273 -15.43 23.07 -30.43
N THR A 274 -15.83 23.42 -31.65
CA THR A 274 -15.52 24.74 -32.19
C THR A 274 -16.15 25.72 -31.20
N PRO A 275 -15.41 26.67 -30.61
CA PRO A 275 -16.03 27.77 -29.88
C PRO A 275 -16.89 28.51 -30.90
N THR A 276 -18.16 28.15 -30.95
CA THR A 276 -19.15 28.90 -31.70
C THR A 276 -19.21 30.24 -30.99
N PRO A 277 -18.98 31.38 -31.67
CA PRO A 277 -19.32 32.66 -31.07
C PRO A 277 -20.83 32.66 -30.89
N THR A 278 -21.30 32.28 -29.71
CA THR A 278 -22.69 32.43 -29.33
C THR A 278 -22.99 33.92 -29.46
N PRO A 279 -23.92 34.35 -30.34
CA PRO A 279 -24.45 35.69 -30.22
C PRO A 279 -25.21 35.73 -28.90
N THR A 280 -24.55 36.22 -27.85
CA THR A 280 -25.24 36.61 -26.62
C THR A 280 -26.20 37.72 -27.03
N ALA A 281 -27.47 37.37 -27.20
CA ALA A 281 -28.53 38.34 -27.23
C ALA A 281 -28.60 38.96 -25.83
N THR A 282 -27.74 39.93 -25.56
CA THR A 282 -27.98 40.90 -24.51
C THR A 282 -29.21 41.68 -24.96
N PRO A 283 -30.37 41.57 -24.30
CA PRO A 283 -31.49 42.43 -24.64
C PRO A 283 -31.10 43.86 -24.24
N THR A 284 -30.63 44.65 -25.20
CA THR A 284 -30.61 46.10 -25.06
C THR A 284 -32.06 46.53 -24.89
N ARG A 285 -32.46 46.90 -23.67
CA ARG A 285 -33.75 47.57 -23.44
C ARG A 285 -33.72 48.87 -24.24
N THR A 286 -34.37 48.87 -25.40
CA THR A 286 -34.75 50.10 -26.09
C THR A 286 -35.73 50.83 -25.18
N PRO A 287 -35.43 52.05 -24.69
CA PRO A 287 -36.41 52.80 -23.94
C PRO A 287 -37.57 53.19 -24.87
N THR A 288 -38.77 52.77 -24.51
CA THR A 288 -40.04 53.21 -25.10
C THR A 288 -40.07 54.74 -25.18
N PRO A 289 -40.41 55.36 -26.33
CA PRO A 289 -40.46 56.81 -26.43
C PRO A 289 -41.60 57.35 -25.55
N THR A 290 -41.24 58.13 -24.54
CA THR A 290 -42.17 58.95 -23.75
C THR A 290 -42.86 59.96 -24.67
N PRO A 291 -44.20 60.11 -24.65
CA PRO A 291 -44.89 61.09 -25.48
C PRO A 291 -44.50 62.52 -25.10
N THR A 292 -43.87 63.22 -26.03
CA THR A 292 -43.52 64.64 -25.94
C THR A 292 -44.80 65.49 -25.91
N ALA A 293 -44.98 66.27 -24.85
CA ALA A 293 -46.03 67.28 -24.77
C ALA A 293 -45.75 68.43 -25.74
N THR A 294 -46.76 68.80 -26.53
CA THR A 294 -46.77 69.93 -27.46
C THR A 294 -46.64 71.26 -26.72
N SER A 295 -45.57 72.02 -26.98
CA SER A 295 -45.49 73.43 -26.58
C SER A 295 -45.89 74.37 -27.73
N PRO A 296 -46.71 75.42 -27.48
CA PRO A 296 -47.27 76.28 -28.51
C PRO A 296 -46.34 77.43 -28.99
N ARG A 297 -46.78 78.05 -30.08
CA ARG A 297 -46.20 79.07 -30.98
C ARG A 297 -45.19 80.09 -30.44
N THR A 298 -44.23 80.37 -31.33
CA THR A 298 -43.24 81.44 -31.43
C THR A 298 -43.77 82.87 -31.20
N GLY A 299 -43.00 83.66 -30.43
CA GLY A 299 -42.98 85.12 -30.45
C GLY A 299 -41.52 85.62 -30.60
N THR A 300 -41.35 86.74 -31.31
CA THR A 300 -40.11 87.32 -31.88
C THR A 300 -39.29 88.18 -30.86
N PRO A 301 -38.15 88.84 -31.20
CA PRO A 301 -36.83 88.67 -30.56
C PRO A 301 -36.28 89.91 -29.79
N GLY A 302 -35.11 89.78 -29.15
CA GLY A 302 -34.33 90.92 -28.62
C GLY A 302 -32.85 90.64 -28.28
N ALA A 303 -31.95 91.16 -29.13
CA ALA A 303 -30.60 91.74 -28.94
C ALA A 303 -29.68 91.34 -27.73
N THR A 304 -28.47 90.77 -27.95
CA THR A 304 -27.13 91.46 -28.00
C THR A 304 -26.39 91.35 -26.64
N SER A 305 -25.09 91.11 -26.45
CA SER A 305 -23.88 90.80 -27.23
C SER A 305 -22.77 90.25 -26.29
N SER A 306 -21.64 89.84 -26.90
CA SER A 306 -20.25 89.97 -26.39
C SER A 306 -19.81 88.98 -25.29
N ASP A 307 -18.59 88.46 -25.22
CA ASP A 307 -17.34 88.56 -25.99
C ASP A 307 -16.53 87.29 -25.57
N LEU A 308 -15.98 86.50 -26.49
CA LEU A 308 -14.61 86.60 -27.03
C LEU A 308 -13.53 85.86 -26.20
N ARG A 309 -13.03 84.78 -26.84
CA ARG A 309 -11.64 84.24 -26.90
C ARG A 309 -11.01 83.45 -25.72
N THR A 310 -10.99 82.13 -25.94
CA THR A 310 -9.84 81.17 -26.03
C THR A 310 -8.42 81.75 -26.26
N PRO A 311 -7.29 81.01 -26.18
CA PRO A 311 -7.05 79.54 -26.11
C PRO A 311 -6.03 79.14 -25.00
N GLY A 312 -5.69 77.89 -24.66
CA GLY A 312 -5.28 76.74 -25.48
C GLY A 312 -4.19 75.91 -24.75
N SER A 313 -4.12 74.63 -25.10
CA SER A 313 -2.90 73.79 -25.25
C SER A 313 -1.97 73.46 -24.06
N GLY A 314 -1.82 72.15 -23.81
CA GLY A 314 -0.50 71.49 -23.95
C GLY A 314 0.14 70.84 -22.70
N GLY A 315 0.60 69.58 -22.88
CA GLY A 315 1.69 68.91 -22.12
C GLY A 315 1.38 68.54 -20.66
N GLY A 316 1.83 67.44 -20.08
CA GLY A 316 2.97 66.58 -20.38
C GLY A 316 3.72 66.31 -19.07
N ALA A 317 3.78 65.02 -18.69
CA ALA A 317 4.81 64.35 -17.90
C ALA A 317 5.09 64.69 -16.41
N ALA A 318 5.15 63.60 -15.65
CA ALA A 318 6.15 63.25 -14.63
C ALA A 318 6.16 63.97 -13.27
N ALA A 319 6.01 63.19 -12.19
CA ALA A 319 7.00 63.03 -11.11
C ALA A 319 6.45 62.21 -9.92
N ASP A 320 6.99 61.01 -9.74
CA ASP A 320 7.38 60.43 -8.43
C ASP A 320 8.50 61.34 -7.83
N PRO A 321 8.88 61.38 -6.52
CA PRO A 321 8.79 60.32 -5.52
C PRO A 321 8.57 60.75 -4.04
N GLY A 322 8.49 59.78 -3.11
CA GLY A 322 9.06 59.97 -1.76
C GLY A 322 8.24 59.51 -0.55
N ARG A 323 8.44 58.23 -0.18
CA ARG A 323 8.80 57.69 1.15
C ARG A 323 8.14 58.15 2.47
N ASN A 324 7.92 57.11 3.30
CA ASN A 324 7.95 57.00 4.78
C ASN A 324 6.69 57.48 5.54
N ALA A 325 6.15 56.80 6.55
CA ALA A 325 6.67 55.75 7.44
C ALA A 325 5.53 54.95 8.12
N SER A 326 5.88 53.71 8.52
CA SER A 326 5.66 53.11 9.84
C SER A 326 4.25 53.07 10.47
N ALA A 327 3.68 51.85 10.62
CA ALA A 327 3.53 51.18 11.92
C ALA A 327 2.48 50.04 11.85
N THR A 328 2.96 48.81 11.96
CA THR A 328 2.28 47.68 12.64
C THR A 328 2.92 47.60 14.03
N PRO A 329 2.28 47.05 15.10
CA PRO A 329 1.65 45.73 15.05
C PRO A 329 0.52 45.42 16.07
N THR A 330 0.07 44.16 15.99
CA THR A 330 -0.39 43.24 17.05
C THR A 330 -1.88 43.06 17.43
N LYS A 331 -2.21 41.76 17.42
CA LYS A 331 -3.37 40.99 17.88
C LYS A 331 -3.57 41.04 19.41
N SER A 332 -4.81 40.81 19.87
CA SER A 332 -5.23 39.87 20.95
C SER A 332 -6.75 40.04 21.16
N SER A 333 -7.62 39.05 20.92
CA SER A 333 -8.01 37.86 21.70
C SER A 333 -9.15 38.06 22.73
N THR A 334 -10.33 37.52 22.41
CA THR A 334 -11.29 36.75 23.27
C THR A 334 -12.23 37.50 24.27
N PRO A 335 -13.28 36.85 24.84
CA PRO A 335 -14.68 36.91 24.39
C PRO A 335 -15.69 37.45 25.46
N GLY A 336 -16.96 37.65 25.09
CA GLY A 336 -18.05 38.04 26.00
C GLY A 336 -19.29 37.14 25.88
N PRO A 337 -20.00 36.81 26.99
CA PRO A 337 -21.12 35.87 27.01
C PRO A 337 -22.52 36.54 27.11
N THR A 338 -23.56 35.69 27.25
CA THR A 338 -24.92 35.90 27.80
C THR A 338 -26.04 36.35 26.85
N PRO A 339 -27.32 36.06 27.18
CA PRO A 339 -27.86 35.42 28.41
C PRO A 339 -28.47 34.02 28.22
#